data_AF-A0A401IHZ7-F1
#
_entry.id   AF-A0A401IHZ7-F1
#
_cell.length_a   1.000
_cell.length_b   1.000
_cell.length_c   1.000
_cell.angle_alpha   90.00
_cell.angle_beta   90.00
_cell.angle_gamma   90.00
#
_symmetry.space_group_name_H-M   'P 1'
#
loop_
_entity.id
_entity.type
_entity.pdbx_description
1 polymer ?
#
loop_
_entity_poly.entity_id
_entity_poly.type
_entity_poly.pdbx_seq_one_letter_code
_entity_poly.pdbx_strand_id
1 'polypeptide(L)' 'MKQIIKNLKVSEIPDVIAQLGLSPEQKVDLTIEETSDDLLSIMDKIGAKAQAQGLTEEKLQELLADES' A
#
# COMPACT_ATOMS: atom_id res chain seq x y z
N MET A 1 21.65 5.34 13.50
CA MET A 1 21.40 4.78 12.16
C MET A 1 19.94 4.39 12.08
N LYS A 2 19.24 4.69 10.97
CA LYS A 2 17.83 4.34 10.77
C LYS A 2 17.77 3.16 9.80
N GLN A 3 17.24 2.02 10.24
CA GLN A 3 16.91 0.90 9.37
C GLN A 3 15.40 0.87 9.16
N ILE A 4 14.95 0.68 7.92
CA ILE A 4 13.53 0.59 7.55
C ILE A 4 13.32 -0.78 6.91
N ILE A 5 12.49 -1.61 7.52
CA ILE A 5 12.11 -2.93 7.02
C ILE A 5 10.71 -2.82 6.40
N LYS A 6 10.54 -3.32 5.17
CA LYS A 6 9.28 -3.25 4.41
C LYS A 6 8.73 -4.67 4.20
N ASN A 7 7.41 -4.78 4.03
CA ASN A 7 6.69 -6.03 3.72
C ASN A 7 6.83 -7.13 4.79
N LEU A 8 6.82 -6.75 6.07
CA LEU A 8 6.90 -7.69 7.19
C LEU A 8 5.49 -8.12 7.61
N LYS A 9 5.24 -9.43 7.75
CA LYS A 9 3.98 -9.89 8.34
C LYS A 9 4.00 -9.64 9.85
N VAL A 10 2.83 -9.37 10.43
CA VAL A 10 2.70 -9.16 11.89
C VAL A 10 3.21 -10.37 12.69
N SER A 11 3.04 -11.58 12.15
CA SER A 11 3.55 -12.82 12.76
C SER A 11 5.07 -12.92 12.85
N GLU A 12 5.80 -12.16 12.02
CA GLU A 12 7.26 -12.24 11.88
C GLU A 12 7.97 -11.14 12.71
N ILE A 13 7.22 -10.25 13.36
CA ILE A 13 7.74 -9.16 14.18
C ILE A 13 8.69 -9.64 15.29
N PRO A 14 8.38 -10.69 16.09
CA PRO A 14 9.25 -11.16 17.16
C PRO A 14 10.64 -11.59 16.64
N ASP A 15 10.67 -12.30 15.51
CA ASP A 15 11.91 -12.80 14.91
C ASP A 15 12.80 -11.66 14.41
N VAL A 16 12.19 -10.62 13.83
CA VAL A 16 12.90 -9.42 13.38
C VAL A 16 13.47 -8.62 14.54
N ILE A 17 12.72 -8.48 15.64
CA ILE A 17 13.22 -7.82 16.86
C ILE A 17 14.47 -8.54 17.38
N ALA A 18 14.46 -9.88 17.36
CA ALA A 18 15.62 -10.69 17.75
C ALA A 18 16.81 -10.51 16.80
N GLN A 19 16.58 -10.47 15.48
CA GLN A 19 17.63 -10.29 14.46
C GLN A 19 18.26 -8.89 14.48
N LEU A 20 17.50 -7.87 14.91
CA LEU A 20 18.00 -6.50 15.06
C LEU A 20 18.98 -6.33 16.23
N GLY A 21 19.16 -7.37 17.06
CA GLY A 21 20.09 -7.33 18.18
C GLY A 21 19.66 -6.34 19.27
N LEU A 22 18.36 -6.09 19.38
CA LEU A 22 17.80 -5.24 20.42
C LEU A 22 18.02 -5.90 21.79
N SER A 23 18.37 -5.09 22.78
CA SER A 23 18.58 -5.57 24.15
C SER A 23 17.23 -6.04 24.74
N PRO A 24 17.22 -7.14 25.52
CA PRO A 24 15.99 -7.67 26.14
C PRO A 24 15.30 -6.68 27.10
N GLU A 25 15.98 -5.61 27.51
CA GLU A 25 15.43 -4.56 28.38
C GLU A 25 14.82 -3.38 27.61
N GLN A 26 14.95 -3.33 26.28
CA GLN A 26 14.40 -2.24 25.47
C GLN A 26 12.88 -2.38 25.31
N LYS A 27 12.17 -1.26 25.49
CA LYS A 27 10.74 -1.15 25.18
C LYS A 27 10.55 -0.73 23.73
N VAL A 28 9.62 -1.39 23.06
CA VAL A 28 9.24 -1.10 21.68
C VAL A 28 7.76 -0.73 21.66
N ASP A 29 7.45 0.48 21.22
CA ASP A 29 6.07 0.91 20.95
C ASP A 29 5.75 0.62 19.49
N LEU A 30 4.74 -0.22 19.24
CA LEU A 30 4.23 -0.50 17.90
C LEU A 30 2.85 0.12 17.73
N THR A 31 2.69 0.94 16.69
CA THR A 31 1.39 1.42 16.23
C THR A 31 1.05 0.69 14.94
N ILE A 32 -0.05 -0.06 14.95
CA ILE A 32 -0.61 -0.68 13.75
C ILE A 32 -1.74 0.24 13.29
N GLU A 33 -1.49 0.99 12.22
CA GLU A 33 -2.53 1.73 11.52
C GLU A 33 -3.08 0.85 10.41
N GLU A 34 -4.39 0.63 10.40
CA GLU A 34 -5.03 -0.07 9.31
C GLU A 34 -5.05 0.86 8.09
N THR A 35 -4.04 0.77 7.22
CA THR A 35 -4.16 1.30 5.86
C THR A 35 -4.96 0.30 5.04
N SER A 36 -6.24 0.10 5.38
CA SER A 36 -7.18 -0.35 4.37
C SER A 36 -7.30 0.81 3.39
N ASP A 37 -6.46 0.79 2.34
CA ASP A 37 -6.77 1.57 1.15
C ASP A 37 -8.16 1.06 0.72
N ASP A 38 -9.19 1.87 1.00
CA ASP A 38 -10.55 1.58 0.61
C ASP A 38 -10.55 1.24 -0.89
N LEU A 39 -11.37 0.28 -1.32
CA LEU A 39 -11.45 -0.12 -2.73
C LEU A 39 -11.68 1.11 -3.63
N LEU A 40 -12.42 2.10 -3.12
CA LEU A 40 -12.60 3.42 -3.73
C LEU A 40 -11.27 4.16 -3.91
N SER A 41 -10.41 4.20 -2.89
CA SER A 41 -9.08 4.81 -2.97
C SER A 41 -8.16 4.11 -3.98
N ILE A 42 -8.31 2.79 -4.15
CA ILE A 42 -7.59 2.02 -5.16
C ILE A 42 -8.12 2.35 -6.56
N MET A 43 -9.45 2.42 -6.73
CA MET A 43 -10.08 2.80 -7.99
C MET A 43 -9.71 4.23 -8.40
N ASP A 44 -9.66 5.17 -7.46
CA ASP A 44 -9.23 6.55 -7.71
C ASP A 44 -7.78 6.61 -8.20
N LYS A 45 -6.87 5.85 -7.56
CA LYS A 45 -5.47 5.74 -8.00
C LYS A 45 -5.35 5.14 -9.40
N ILE A 46 -6.20 4.17 -9.75
CA ILE A 46 -6.23 3.55 -11.08
C ILE A 46 -6.78 4.55 -12.12
N GLY A 47 -7.89 5.22 -11.82
CA GLY A 47 -8.50 6.23 -12.68
C GLY A 47 -7.54 7.39 -12.97
N ALA A 48 -6.87 7.91 -11.94
CA ALA A 48 -5.87 8.96 -12.11
C ALA A 48 -4.67 8.53 -12.98
N LYS A 49 -4.21 7.28 -12.84
CA LYS A 49 -3.15 6.73 -13.70
C LYS A 49 -3.60 6.56 -15.15
N ALA A 50 -4.83 6.08 -15.35
CA ALA A 50 -5.38 5.91 -16.69
C ALA A 50 -5.55 7.25 -17.40
N GLN A 51 -6.05 8.27 -16.70
CA GLN A 51 -6.14 9.65 -17.22
C GLN A 51 -4.76 10.20 -17.59
N ALA A 52 -3.75 10.01 -16.73
CA ALA A 52 -2.37 10.43 -17.00
C ALA A 52 -1.75 9.72 -18.22
N GLN A 53 -2.24 8.52 -18.57
CA GLN A 53 -1.83 7.76 -19.75
C GLN A 53 -2.68 8.08 -21.00
N GLY A 54 -3.55 9.09 -20.93
CA GLY A 54 -4.33 9.57 -22.07
C GLY A 54 -5.70 8.94 -22.22
N LEU A 55 -6.25 8.36 -21.15
CA LEU A 55 -7.69 8.02 -21.07
C LEU A 55 -8.47 9.33 -20.86
N THR A 56 -8.83 9.98 -21.96
CA THR A 56 -9.76 11.12 -21.94
C THR A 56 -11.19 10.62 -21.78
N GLU A 57 -12.08 11.49 -21.34
CA GLU A 57 -13.50 11.15 -21.16
C GLU A 57 -14.17 10.70 -22.46
N GLU A 58 -13.76 11.29 -23.59
CA GLU A 58 -14.17 10.87 -24.94
C GLU A 58 -13.72 9.43 -25.27
N LYS A 59 -12.45 9.10 -25.00
CA LYS A 59 -11.92 7.73 -25.19
C LYS A 59 -12.59 6.72 -24.26
N LEU A 60 -12.92 7.12 -23.04
CA LEU A 60 -13.64 6.27 -22.10
C LEU A 60 -15.06 5.98 -22.61
N GLN A 61 -15.76 7.01 -23.12
CA GLN A 61 -17.08 6.84 -23.71
C GLN A 61 -17.06 5.94 -24.95
N GLU A 62 -16.04 6.07 -25.81
CA GLU A 62 -15.85 5.17 -26.96
C GLU A 62 -15.63 3.72 -26.52
N LEU A 63 -14.76 3.48 -25.53
CA LEU A 63 -14.48 2.13 -25.01
C LEU A 63 -15.69 1.47 -24.36
N LEU A 64 -16.53 2.25 -23.68
CA LEU A 64 -17.77 1.78 -23.05
C LEU A 64 -18.91 1.57 -24.05
N ALA A 65 -18.85 2.22 -25.21
CA ALA A 65 -19.85 2.06 -26.27
C ALA A 65 -19.63 0.80 -27.12
N ASP A 66 -18.44 0.22 -27.10
CA ASP A 66 -18.06 -0.98 -27.89
C ASP A 66 -18.42 -2.32 -27.21
N GLU A 67 -19.01 -2.28 -26.00
CA GLU A 67 -19.48 -3.47 -25.27
C GLU A 67 -20.97 -3.82 -25.51
N SER A 68 -21.62 -3.26 -26.54
CA SER A 68 -23.02 -3.55 -26.91
C SER A 68 -23.18 -4.44 -28.15
#